data_AF-A0A1V6DYH5-F1
#
_entry.id   AF-A0A1V6DYH5-F1
#
_cell.length_a   1.000
_cell.length_b   1.000
_cell.length_c   1.000
_cell.angle_alpha   90.00
_cell.angle_beta   90.00
_cell.angle_gamma   90.00
#
_symmetry.space_group_name_H-M   'P 1'
#
loop_
_entity.id
_entity.type
_entity.pdbx_description
1 polymer ?
#
loop_
_entity_poly.entity_id
_entity_poly.type
_entity_poly.pdbx_seq_one_letter_code
_entity_poly.pdbx_strand_id
1 'polypeptide(L)'
;MKSSHGFTLIEVIITVTLIAIAAAMFVAYMGTSLTQSPVSSGLVAKQYALIQEMELITSQYRQEINSGTLNLNNFKTSYVDINPYVDAANTVFTTLNSGTYLTQQVLVVTLKNDDQTVMSIFTQ
;
A
#
# COMPACT_ATOMS: atom_id res chain seq x y z
N MET A 1 15.76 -52.35 -46.53
CA MET A 1 14.81 -52.92 -45.55
C MET A 1 14.54 -51.85 -44.50
N LYS A 2 13.29 -51.35 -44.39
CA LYS A 2 12.94 -50.26 -43.46
C LYS A 2 12.58 -50.91 -42.12
N SER A 3 13.41 -50.68 -41.09
CA SER A 3 13.17 -51.24 -39.76
C SER A 3 12.15 -50.37 -39.01
N SER A 4 10.95 -50.90 -38.82
CA SER A 4 9.90 -50.28 -38.00
C SER A 4 10.03 -50.75 -36.55
N HIS A 5 10.82 -50.04 -35.75
CA HIS A 5 10.80 -50.22 -34.30
C HIS A 5 9.59 -49.46 -33.75
N GLY A 6 8.63 -50.19 -33.19
CA GLY A 6 7.49 -49.60 -32.48
C GLY A 6 7.89 -49.10 -31.10
N PHE A 7 7.08 -48.21 -30.52
CA PHE A 7 7.26 -47.77 -29.13
C PHE A 7 7.09 -48.95 -28.17
N THR A 8 8.02 -49.07 -27.21
CA THR A 8 7.86 -50.04 -26.12
C THR A 8 6.87 -49.52 -25.08
N LEU A 9 6.11 -50.41 -24.45
CA LEU A 9 5.12 -50.03 -23.43
C LEU A 9 5.78 -49.28 -22.26
N ILE A 10 7.00 -49.67 -21.90
CA ILE A 10 7.77 -49.00 -20.84
C ILE A 10 8.20 -47.58 -21.22
N GLU A 11 8.59 -47.35 -22.48
CA GLU A 11 8.97 -46.01 -22.97
C GLU A 11 7.79 -45.04 -22.96
N VAL A 12 6.59 -45.53 -23.30
CA VAL A 12 5.35 -44.72 -23.22
C VAL A 12 5.03 -44.34 -21.77
N ILE A 13 5.18 -45.28 -20.82
CA ILE A 13 4.94 -44.99 -19.40
C ILE A 13 5.95 -43.96 -18.87
N ILE A 14 7.23 -44.10 -19.22
CA ILE A 14 8.28 -43.19 -18.76
C ILE A 14 8.07 -41.78 -19.34
N THR A 15 7.74 -41.66 -20.62
CA THR A 15 7.52 -40.35 -21.25
C THR A 15 6.30 -39.63 -20.68
N VAL A 16 5.19 -40.34 -20.47
CA VAL A 16 3.98 -39.75 -19.88
C VAL A 16 4.20 -39.32 -18.42
N THR A 17 4.94 -40.11 -17.64
CA THR A 17 5.25 -39.75 -16.25
C THR A 17 6.18 -38.53 -16.15
N LEU A 18 7.20 -38.43 -17.01
CA LEU A 18 8.05 -37.25 -17.06
C LEU A 18 7.29 -35.99 -17.48
N ILE A 19 6.39 -36.09 -18.46
CA ILE A 19 5.52 -34.97 -18.87
C ILE A 19 4.59 -34.55 -17.72
N ALA A 20 4.02 -35.51 -16.98
CA ALA A 20 3.14 -35.21 -15.85
C ALA A 20 3.87 -34.48 -14.72
N ILE A 21 5.09 -34.90 -14.39
CA ILE A 21 5.92 -34.25 -13.37
C ILE A 21 6.29 -32.83 -13.82
N ALA A 22 6.71 -32.66 -15.08
CA ALA A 22 7.03 -31.35 -15.65
C ALA A 22 5.82 -30.41 -15.66
N ALA A 23 4.63 -30.91 -16.03
CA ALA A 23 3.39 -30.15 -16.01
C ALA A 23 2.98 -29.74 -14.59
N ALA A 24 3.12 -30.63 -13.61
CA ALA A 24 2.81 -30.32 -12.21
C ALA A 24 3.71 -29.19 -11.67
N MET A 25 5.03 -29.26 -11.95
CA MET A 25 5.96 -28.19 -11.57
C MET A 25 5.66 -26.87 -12.28
N PHE A 26 5.30 -26.92 -13.57
CA PHE A 26 4.95 -25.74 -14.35
C PHE A 26 3.70 -25.03 -13.80
N VAL A 27 2.66 -25.78 -13.45
CA VAL A 27 1.42 -25.22 -12.87
C VAL A 27 1.70 -24.58 -11.50
N ALA A 28 2.50 -25.22 -10.65
CA ALA A 28 2.85 -24.67 -9.33
C ALA A 28 3.65 -23.36 -9.44
N TYR A 29 4.62 -23.30 -10.37
CA TYR A 29 5.45 -22.12 -10.61
C TYR A 29 4.66 -20.96 -11.24
N MET A 30 3.82 -21.25 -12.23
CA MET A 30 3.02 -20.23 -12.93
C MET A 30 1.90 -19.69 -12.03
N GLY A 31 1.27 -20.56 -11.22
CA GLY A 31 0.26 -20.17 -10.24
C GLY A 31 0.79 -19.19 -9.20
N THR A 32 2.00 -19.41 -8.68
CA THR A 32 2.64 -18.53 -7.68
C THR A 32 3.20 -17.25 -8.29
N SER A 33 3.84 -17.32 -9.46
CA SER A 33 4.44 -16.14 -10.11
C SER A 33 3.40 -15.14 -10.64
N LEU A 34 2.26 -15.63 -11.15
CA LEU A 34 1.19 -14.76 -11.66
C LEU A 34 0.33 -14.15 -10.56
N THR A 35 0.18 -14.82 -9.41
CA THR A 35 -0.66 -14.31 -8.30
C THR A 35 0.07 -13.31 -7.40
N GLN A 36 1.39 -13.37 -7.26
CA GLN A 36 2.13 -12.45 -6.39
C GLN A 36 2.41 -11.07 -7.01
N SER A 37 2.51 -10.98 -8.34
CA SER A 37 2.80 -9.71 -9.04
C SER A 37 1.69 -8.63 -8.91
N PRO A 38 0.39 -8.93 -9.08
CA PRO A 38 -0.66 -7.92 -8.92
C PRO A 38 -0.90 -7.50 -7.47
N VAL A 39 -0.56 -8.33 -6.48
CA VAL A 39 -0.66 -7.97 -5.06
C VAL A 39 0.30 -6.82 -4.73
N SER A 40 1.54 -6.88 -5.23
CA SER A 40 2.51 -5.80 -5.03
C SER A 40 2.09 -4.50 -5.73
N SER A 41 1.61 -4.58 -6.97
CA SER A 41 1.15 -3.39 -7.71
C SER A 41 -0.10 -2.75 -7.07
N GLY A 42 -1.04 -3.55 -6.57
CA GLY A 42 -2.21 -3.04 -5.85
C GLY A 42 -1.87 -2.34 -4.54
N LEU A 43 -0.90 -2.87 -3.78
CA LEU A 43 -0.40 -2.24 -2.55
C LEU A 43 0.30 -0.91 -2.83
N VAL A 44 1.11 -0.83 -3.89
CA VAL A 44 1.77 0.42 -4.30
C VAL A 44 0.74 1.46 -4.72
N ALA A 45 -0.29 1.07 -5.48
CA ALA A 45 -1.35 1.98 -5.89
C ALA A 45 -2.14 2.55 -4.69
N LYS A 46 -2.46 1.71 -3.69
CA LYS A 46 -3.09 2.16 -2.42
C LYS A 46 -2.20 3.16 -1.67
N GLN A 47 -0.88 2.95 -1.70
CA GLN A 47 0.06 3.84 -1.02
C GLN A 47 0.17 5.19 -1.72
N TYR A 48 0.20 5.20 -3.05
CA TYR A 48 0.18 6.44 -3.82
C TYR A 48 -1.08 7.26 -3.58
N ALA A 49 -2.24 6.61 -3.45
CA ALA A 49 -3.48 7.31 -3.11
C ALA A 49 -3.37 8.02 -1.74
N LEU A 50 -2.88 7.33 -0.71
CA LEU A 50 -2.67 7.93 0.61
C LEU A 50 -1.67 9.10 0.59
N ILE A 51 -0.57 8.95 -0.13
CA ILE A 51 0.45 10.01 -0.26
C ILE A 51 -0.13 11.21 -0.99
N GLN A 52 -0.86 10.99 -2.08
CA GLN A 52 -1.49 12.07 -2.85
C GLN A 52 -2.46 12.89 -1.98
N GLU A 53 -3.29 12.22 -1.18
CA GLU A 53 -4.20 12.91 -0.26
C GLU A 53 -3.45 13.69 0.82
N MET A 54 -2.36 13.14 1.36
CA MET A 54 -1.51 13.84 2.33
C MET A 54 -0.82 15.08 1.72
N GLU A 55 -0.40 15.01 0.45
CA GLU A 55 0.16 16.15 -0.28
C GLU A 55 -0.89 17.25 -0.52
N LEU A 56 -2.13 16.88 -0.83
CA LEU A 56 -3.23 17.84 -0.96
C LEU A 56 -3.49 18.57 0.37
N ILE A 57 -3.58 17.82 1.47
CA ILE A 57 -3.75 18.38 2.83
C ILE A 57 -2.56 19.32 3.15
N THR A 58 -1.33 18.89 2.86
CA THR A 58 -0.12 19.69 3.11
C THR A 58 -0.06 20.95 2.24
N SER A 59 -0.52 20.86 0.99
CA SER A 59 -0.61 22.00 0.09
C SER A 59 -1.60 23.05 0.61
N GLN A 60 -2.76 22.63 1.10
CA GLN A 60 -3.74 23.55 1.70
C GLN A 60 -3.19 24.20 2.98
N TYR A 61 -2.55 23.41 3.84
CA TYR A 61 -1.89 23.93 5.03
C TYR A 61 -0.84 25.02 4.68
N ARG A 62 -0.01 24.78 3.67
CA ARG A 62 0.97 25.77 3.21
C ARG A 62 0.30 27.03 2.65
N GLN A 63 -0.83 26.90 1.96
CA GLN A 63 -1.58 28.05 1.47
C GLN A 63 -2.11 28.88 2.62
N GLU A 64 -2.71 28.26 3.64
CA GLU A 64 -3.26 28.95 4.82
C GLU A 64 -2.20 29.62 5.69
N ILE A 65 -1.00 29.03 5.78
CA ILE A 65 0.14 29.68 6.43
C ILE A 65 0.53 30.94 5.67
N ASN A 66 0.68 30.85 4.35
CA ASN A 66 1.13 31.98 3.54
C ASN A 66 0.09 33.11 3.50
N SER A 67 -1.20 32.81 3.62
CA SER A 67 -2.27 33.81 3.75
C SER A 67 -2.43 34.35 5.18
N GLY A 68 -1.74 33.78 6.17
CA GLY A 68 -1.85 34.16 7.59
C GLY A 68 -3.21 33.82 8.22
N THR A 69 -4.00 32.94 7.58
CA THR A 69 -5.34 32.55 8.03
C THR A 69 -5.36 31.20 8.73
N LEU A 70 -4.19 30.56 8.91
CA LEU A 70 -4.09 29.24 9.49
C LEU A 70 -4.71 29.19 10.88
N ASN A 71 -5.74 28.34 11.00
CA ASN A 71 -6.33 27.93 12.27
C ASN A 71 -6.46 26.41 12.26
N LEU A 72 -5.71 25.72 13.12
CA LEU A 72 -5.63 24.26 13.08
C LEU A 72 -7.00 23.58 13.34
N ASN A 73 -7.91 24.20 14.10
CA ASN A 73 -9.25 23.66 14.30
C ASN A 73 -10.08 23.71 13.01
N ASN A 74 -10.11 24.87 12.36
CA ASN A 74 -10.83 25.04 11.09
C ASN A 74 -10.21 24.19 9.98
N PHE A 75 -8.88 24.10 9.94
CA PHE A 75 -8.14 23.26 9.00
C PHE A 75 -8.54 21.79 9.15
N LYS A 76 -8.57 21.30 10.41
CA LYS A 76 -8.98 19.93 10.71
C LYS A 76 -10.41 19.66 10.24
N THR A 77 -11.37 20.51 10.62
CA THR A 77 -12.79 20.26 10.30
C THR A 77 -13.09 20.43 8.81
N SER A 78 -12.41 21.33 8.12
CA SER A 78 -12.75 21.71 6.74
C SER A 78 -12.02 20.89 5.68
N TYR A 79 -10.83 20.34 6.00
CA TYR A 79 -9.99 19.65 5.02
C TYR A 79 -9.55 18.25 5.45
N VAL A 80 -9.32 18.03 6.75
CA VAL A 80 -8.85 16.73 7.25
C VAL A 80 -10.04 15.79 7.48
N ASP A 81 -11.01 16.18 8.30
CA ASP A 81 -12.11 15.30 8.73
C ASP A 81 -13.09 14.93 7.61
N ILE A 82 -13.08 15.68 6.51
CA ILE A 82 -13.86 15.37 5.30
C ILE A 82 -13.19 14.31 4.42
N ASN A 83 -11.91 14.01 4.65
CA ASN A 83 -11.16 13.06 3.84
C ASN A 83 -11.59 11.61 4.16
N PRO A 84 -11.94 10.78 3.16
CA PRO A 84 -12.41 9.41 3.39
C PRO A 84 -11.32 8.49 3.97
N TYR A 85 -10.05 8.85 3.85
CA TYR A 85 -8.94 8.08 4.38
C TYR A 85 -8.51 8.52 5.77
N VAL A 86 -9.16 9.51 6.38
CA VAL A 86 -8.78 9.94 7.73
C VAL A 86 -9.11 8.87 8.76
N ASP A 87 -8.10 8.53 9.55
CA ASP A 87 -8.28 7.79 10.78
C ASP A 87 -8.62 8.78 11.90
N ALA A 88 -9.91 8.96 12.15
CA ALA A 88 -10.42 9.90 13.14
C ALA A 88 -9.96 9.56 14.58
N ALA A 89 -9.67 8.29 14.88
CA ALA A 89 -9.20 7.88 16.21
C ALA A 89 -7.75 8.30 16.46
N ASN A 90 -6.93 8.32 15.41
CA ASN A 90 -5.51 8.66 15.47
C ASN A 90 -5.20 10.08 14.97
N THR A 91 -6.21 10.84 14.55
CA THR A 91 -6.09 12.24 14.12
C THR A 91 -6.47 13.16 15.27
N VAL A 92 -5.48 13.62 16.02
CA VAL A 92 -5.68 14.28 17.32
C VAL A 92 -4.82 15.53 17.48
N PHE A 93 -5.33 16.46 18.29
CA PHE A 93 -4.51 17.53 18.84
C PHE A 93 -3.69 17.00 20.00
N THR A 94 -2.38 17.21 19.96
CA THR A 94 -1.47 16.78 21.02
C THR A 94 -0.41 17.84 21.29
N THR A 95 0.28 17.70 22.41
CA THR A 95 1.48 18.48 22.73
C THR A 95 2.66 17.55 22.69
N LEU A 96 3.67 17.87 21.89
CA LEU A 96 4.89 17.09 21.86
C LEU A 96 5.75 17.46 23.07
N ASN A 97 6.21 16.44 23.79
CA ASN A 97 7.07 16.62 24.96
C ASN A 97 8.46 16.05 24.66
N SER A 98 9.49 16.87 24.84
CA SER A 98 10.88 16.43 24.91
C SER A 98 11.48 16.86 26.25
N GLY A 99 11.36 15.99 27.26
CA GLY A 99 11.82 16.23 28.62
C GLY A 99 11.04 17.33 29.33
N THR A 100 11.62 18.54 29.39
CA THR A 100 11.00 19.74 30.00
C THR A 100 10.40 20.68 28.96
N TYR A 101 10.67 20.44 27.67
CA TYR A 101 10.19 21.28 26.59
C TYR A 101 8.85 20.74 26.08
N LEU A 102 7.81 21.55 26.24
CA LEU A 102 6.49 21.32 25.67
C LEU A 102 6.32 22.21 24.44
N THR A 103 5.89 21.62 23.33
CA THR A 103 5.47 22.41 22.16
C THR A 103 4.11 23.06 22.41
N GLN A 104 3.78 24.06 21.60
CA GLN A 104 2.38 24.45 21.42
C GLN A 104 1.57 23.26 20.89
N GLN A 105 0.25 23.34 21.00
CA GLN A 105 -0.65 22.30 20.49
C GLN A 105 -0.41 22.10 18.99
N VAL A 106 -0.12 20.86 18.61
CA VAL A 106 0.07 20.43 17.23
C VAL A 106 -1.08 19.53 16.81
N LEU A 107 -1.40 19.51 15.52
CA LEU A 107 -2.37 18.60 14.94
C LEU A 107 -1.63 17.42 14.31
N VAL A 108 -1.86 16.22 14.82
CA VAL A 108 -1.42 14.99 14.16
C VAL A 108 -2.54 14.53 13.24
N VAL A 109 -2.24 14.41 11.94
CA VAL A 109 -3.17 13.87 10.95
C VAL A 109 -2.70 12.50 10.53
N THR A 110 -3.60 11.54 10.63
CA THR A 110 -3.35 10.15 10.28
C THR A 110 -4.31 9.74 9.17
N LEU A 111 -3.77 9.34 8.02
CA LEU A 111 -4.51 8.72 6.93
C LEU A 111 -4.26 7.22 6.93
N LYS A 112 -5.31 6.42 6.74
CA LYS A 112 -5.26 4.96 6.74
C LYS A 112 -6.06 4.37 5.59
N ASN A 113 -5.47 3.39 4.91
CA ASN A 113 -6.13 2.56 3.90
C ASN A 113 -5.71 1.10 4.16
N ASP A 114 -6.60 0.33 4.77
CA ASP A 114 -6.34 -1.03 5.27
C ASP A 114 -5.09 -1.09 6.18
N ASP A 115 -4.03 -1.76 5.71
CA ASP A 115 -2.76 -1.97 6.43
C ASP A 115 -1.76 -0.81 6.26
N GLN A 116 -2.04 0.14 5.36
CA GLN A 116 -1.14 1.26 5.10
C GLN A 116 -1.60 2.50 5.86
N THR A 117 -0.64 3.16 6.52
CA THR A 117 -0.88 4.37 7.31
C THR A 117 0.17 5.43 6.97
N VAL A 118 -0.27 6.66 6.80
CA VAL A 118 0.59 7.84 6.60
C VAL A 118 0.22 8.86 7.67
N MET A 119 1.24 9.42 8.34
CA MET A 119 1.05 10.37 9.42
C MET A 119 1.86 11.63 9.14
N SER A 120 1.26 12.79 9.37
CA SER A 120 1.93 14.09 9.30
C SER A 120 1.53 14.96 10.50
N ILE A 121 2.42 15.87 10.87
CA ILE A 121 2.23 16.78 12.00
C ILE A 121 2.17 18.20 11.46
N PHE A 122 1.13 18.92 11.84
CA PHE A 122 0.87 20.31 11.46
C PHE A 122 0.93 21.20 12.69
N THR A 123 1.53 22.38 12.53
CA THR A 123 1.81 23.31 13.64
C THR A 123 1.29 24.70 13.30
N GLN A 124 1.23 25.59 14.29
CA GLN A 124 0.90 27.00 14.08
C GLN A 124 2.08 27.88 14.51
#